data_AF-A0A5D3CAM5-F1
#
_entry.id   AF-A0A5D3CAM5-F1
#
_cell.length_a   1.000
_cell.length_b   1.000
_cell.length_c   1.000
_cell.angle_alpha   90.00
_cell.angle_beta   90.00
_cell.angle_gamma   90.00
#
_symmetry.space_group_name_H-M   'P 1'
#
loop_
_entity.id
_entity.type
_entity.pdbx_description
1 polymer ?
#
loop_
_entity_poly.entity_id
_entity_poly.type
_entity_poly.pdbx_seq_one_letter_code
_entity_poly.pdbx_strand_id
1 'polypeptide(L)'
;MDGIREGNSTSRPLLLDEGNYGYWKSRMEAFLMSLDMRSWRAWTKDEDDAAVGNSGALNALFIVVDPNIFKLINTCKSTKDASDILEVAFEGTSKVKISRLQILTSQFEVLQMDEDETIVEFNVCVLDIANESDALGE
;
A
#
# COMPACT_ATOMS: atom_id res chain seq x y z
N MET A 1 33.37 3.20 2.24
CA MET A 1 33.44 2.49 0.95
C MET A 1 32.20 1.63 0.85
N ASP A 2 31.30 2.14 0.01
CA ASP A 2 30.15 1.51 -0.65
C ASP A 2 29.22 0.63 0.18
N GLY A 3 28.24 1.32 0.78
CA GLY A 3 26.94 0.72 1.05
C GLY A 3 26.34 0.25 -0.27
N ILE A 4 26.05 -1.04 -0.33
CA ILE A 4 25.40 -1.67 -1.47
C ILE A 4 24.06 -0.97 -1.68
N ARG A 5 23.99 -0.19 -2.75
CA ARG A 5 22.75 0.29 -3.35
C ARG A 5 22.07 -0.94 -3.95
N GLU A 6 21.25 -1.61 -3.15
CA GLU A 6 20.44 -2.71 -3.61
C GLU A 6 19.46 -2.19 -4.66
N GLY A 7 19.64 -2.67 -5.89
CA GLY A 7 18.73 -2.43 -6.98
C GLY A 7 17.37 -3.04 -6.65
N ASN A 8 16.35 -2.18 -6.61
CA ASN A 8 14.96 -2.51 -6.37
C ASN A 8 14.52 -3.47 -7.48
N SER A 9 14.48 -4.77 -7.20
CA SER A 9 13.97 -5.75 -8.15
C SER A 9 12.52 -5.40 -8.48
N THR A 10 12.23 -5.27 -9.77
CA THR A 10 10.90 -4.93 -10.29
C THR A 10 9.88 -6.06 -10.11
N SER A 11 10.32 -7.27 -9.72
CA SER A 11 9.52 -8.48 -9.86
C SER A 11 8.77 -8.93 -8.59
N ARG A 12 8.97 -8.33 -7.42
CA ARG A 12 8.31 -8.78 -6.18
C ARG A 12 8.14 -7.62 -5.18
N PRO A 13 6.94 -7.37 -4.64
CA PRO A 13 6.73 -6.40 -3.56
C PRO A 13 7.65 -6.69 -2.37
N LEU A 14 8.08 -5.62 -1.68
CA LEU A 14 8.81 -5.74 -0.42
C LEU A 14 7.93 -6.42 0.64
N LEU A 15 8.55 -6.88 1.72
CA LEU A 15 7.80 -7.40 2.87
C LEU A 15 6.92 -6.29 3.44
N LEU A 16 5.66 -6.59 3.73
CA LEU A 16 4.76 -5.63 4.36
C LEU A 16 5.17 -5.37 5.82
N ASP A 17 5.22 -4.10 6.23
CA ASP A 17 5.41 -3.66 7.62
C ASP A 17 4.43 -2.51 7.98
N GLU A 18 4.38 -2.12 9.26
CA GLU A 18 3.46 -1.09 9.75
C GLU A 18 3.70 0.31 9.15
N GLY A 19 4.89 0.60 8.63
CA GLY A 19 5.26 1.91 8.10
C GLY A 19 5.18 2.04 6.58
N ASN A 20 5.02 0.94 5.85
CA ASN A 20 5.17 0.92 4.40
C ASN A 20 3.90 0.55 3.61
N TYR A 21 2.75 0.42 4.26
CA TYR A 21 1.53 -0.12 3.65
C TYR A 21 1.11 0.58 2.35
N GLY A 22 1.12 1.92 2.31
CA GLY A 22 0.75 2.68 1.09
C GLY A 22 1.66 2.34 -0.10
N TYR A 23 2.98 2.41 0.11
CA TYR A 23 3.97 2.01 -0.90
C TYR A 23 3.84 0.52 -1.30
N TRP A 24 3.65 -0.36 -0.31
CA TRP A 24 3.48 -1.79 -0.52
C TRP A 24 2.24 -2.09 -1.35
N LYS A 25 1.11 -1.42 -1.07
CA LYS A 25 -0.16 -1.54 -1.77
C LYS A 25 0.02 -1.18 -3.24
N SER A 26 0.54 0.01 -3.55
CA SER A 26 0.78 0.42 -4.95
C SER A 26 1.68 -0.56 -5.71
N ARG A 27 2.70 -1.12 -5.05
CA ARG A 27 3.59 -2.13 -5.66
C ARG A 27 2.90 -3.48 -5.84
N MET A 28 2.07 -3.89 -4.89
CA MET A 28 1.27 -5.12 -4.97
C MET A 28 0.27 -5.03 -6.12
N GLU A 29 -0.43 -3.91 -6.27
CA GLU A 29 -1.38 -3.68 -7.35
C GLU A 29 -0.71 -3.79 -8.73
N ALA A 30 0.43 -3.10 -8.92
CA ALA A 30 1.23 -3.20 -10.12
C ALA A 30 1.72 -4.63 -10.40
N PHE A 31 2.10 -5.37 -9.35
CA PHE A 31 2.53 -6.76 -9.48
C PHE A 31 1.38 -7.68 -9.92
N LEU A 32 0.20 -7.57 -9.31
CA LEU A 32 -0.98 -8.35 -9.68
C LEU A 32 -1.44 -8.04 -11.11
N MET A 33 -1.39 -6.76 -11.53
CA MET A 33 -1.65 -6.37 -12.92
C MET A 33 -0.66 -7.01 -13.90
N SER A 34 0.61 -7.15 -13.51
CA SER A 34 1.65 -7.78 -14.35
C SER A 34 1.55 -9.30 -14.43
N LEU A 35 0.96 -9.96 -13.43
CA LEU A 35 0.77 -11.41 -13.40
C LEU A 35 -0.36 -11.84 -14.34
N ASP A 36 -1.57 -11.33 -14.12
CA ASP A 36 -2.74 -11.55 -14.98
C ASP A 36 -3.88 -10.59 -14.60
N MET A 37 -4.67 -10.16 -15.58
CA MET A 37 -5.82 -9.28 -15.34
C MET A 37 -6.86 -9.92 -14.42
N ARG A 38 -6.95 -11.26 -14.38
CA ARG A 38 -7.86 -11.97 -13.44
C ARG A 38 -7.40 -11.84 -11.99
N SER A 39 -6.10 -11.80 -11.72
CA SER A 39 -5.55 -11.62 -10.37
C SER A 39 -5.80 -10.19 -9.87
N TRP A 40 -5.61 -9.18 -10.71
CA TRP A 40 -6.00 -7.80 -10.42
C TRP A 40 -7.51 -7.65 -10.16
N ARG A 41 -8.35 -8.31 -10.96
CA ARG A 41 -9.80 -8.29 -10.74
C ARG A 41 -10.22 -8.97 -9.44
N ALA A 42 -9.57 -10.06 -9.05
CA ALA A 42 -9.83 -10.72 -7.77
C ALA A 42 -9.43 -9.86 -6.55
N TRP A 43 -8.50 -8.92 -6.71
CA TRP A 43 -8.10 -7.93 -5.70
C TRP A 43 -9.12 -6.79 -5.58
N THR A 44 -9.72 -6.35 -6.70
CA THR A 44 -10.54 -5.12 -6.76
C THR A 44 -12.04 -5.34 -6.81
N LYS A 45 -12.52 -6.50 -7.29
CA LYS A 45 -13.95 -6.76 -7.53
C LYS A 45 -14.38 -8.09 -6.90
N ASP A 46 -15.61 -8.09 -6.40
CA ASP A 46 -16.30 -9.25 -5.80
C ASP A 46 -16.92 -10.21 -6.85
N GLU A 47 -16.48 -10.19 -8.11
CA GLU A 47 -17.17 -10.93 -9.17
C GLU A 47 -16.82 -12.44 -9.22
N ASP A 48 -17.89 -13.24 -9.35
CA ASP A 48 -17.99 -14.72 -9.36
C ASP A 48 -17.13 -15.45 -10.42
N ASP A 49 -16.50 -14.74 -11.36
CA ASP A 49 -15.67 -15.32 -12.44
C ASP A 49 -14.21 -15.60 -11.99
N ALA A 50 -13.93 -15.46 -10.69
CA ALA A 50 -12.58 -15.30 -10.13
C ALA A 50 -11.91 -16.57 -9.56
N ALA A 51 -12.50 -17.76 -9.63
CA ALA A 51 -11.91 -18.94 -8.97
C ALA A 51 -10.43 -19.20 -9.37
N VAL A 52 -10.09 -19.02 -10.65
CA VAL A 52 -8.71 -19.18 -11.15
C VAL A 52 -7.81 -18.01 -10.73
N GLY A 53 -8.29 -16.76 -10.88
CA GLY A 53 -7.51 -15.56 -10.53
C GLY A 53 -7.27 -15.38 -9.03
N ASN A 54 -8.22 -15.82 -8.21
CA ASN A 54 -8.21 -15.76 -6.76
C ASN A 54 -7.09 -16.62 -6.16
N SER A 55 -6.90 -17.84 -6.67
CA SER A 55 -5.83 -18.72 -6.19
C SER A 55 -4.43 -18.15 -6.48
N GLY A 56 -4.24 -17.54 -7.65
CA GLY A 56 -2.98 -16.90 -8.02
C GLY A 56 -2.69 -15.64 -7.20
N ALA A 57 -3.70 -14.81 -6.96
CA ALA A 57 -3.55 -13.58 -6.19
C ALA A 57 -3.35 -13.85 -4.68
N LEU A 58 -4.07 -14.79 -4.08
CA LEU A 58 -3.82 -15.22 -2.69
C LEU A 58 -2.40 -15.78 -2.52
N ASN A 59 -1.94 -16.63 -3.45
CA ASN A 59 -0.58 -17.16 -3.40
C ASN A 59 0.46 -16.04 -3.51
N ALA A 60 0.28 -15.09 -4.43
CA ALA A 60 1.15 -13.92 -4.56
C ALA A 60 1.21 -13.10 -3.26
N LEU A 61 0.08 -12.96 -2.59
CA LEU A 61 -0.03 -12.21 -1.35
C LEU A 61 0.64 -12.92 -0.17
N PHE A 62 0.42 -14.23 -0.01
CA PHE A 62 1.07 -15.04 1.04
C PHE A 62 2.59 -15.08 0.93
N ILE A 63 3.13 -14.85 -0.28
CA ILE A 63 4.57 -14.84 -0.56
C ILE A 63 5.27 -13.56 -0.07
N VAL A 64 4.54 -12.47 0.16
CA VAL A 64 5.11 -11.14 0.46
C VAL A 64 4.63 -10.54 1.78
N VAL A 65 3.86 -11.30 2.56
CA VAL A 65 3.49 -10.94 3.94
C VAL A 65 4.38 -11.66 4.94
N ASP A 66 4.61 -11.04 6.10
CA ASP A 66 5.30 -11.68 7.21
C ASP A 66 4.38 -12.69 7.96
N PRO A 67 4.92 -13.54 8.84
CA PRO A 67 4.12 -14.57 9.54
C PRO A 67 2.99 -14.05 10.43
N ASN A 68 3.09 -12.84 10.98
CA ASN A 68 2.04 -12.22 11.79
C ASN A 68 0.90 -11.72 10.90
N ILE A 69 1.25 -11.06 9.80
CA ILE A 69 0.27 -10.62 8.80
C ILE A 69 -0.38 -11.83 8.13
N PHE A 70 0.37 -12.90 7.84
CA PHE A 70 -0.19 -14.14 7.31
C PHE A 70 -1.28 -14.72 8.23
N LYS A 71 -1.06 -14.75 9.56
CA LYS A 71 -2.07 -15.22 10.52
C LYS A 71 -3.36 -14.41 10.49
N LEU A 72 -3.28 -13.13 10.12
CA LEU A 72 -4.43 -12.23 10.05
C LEU A 72 -5.37 -12.58 8.88
N ILE A 73 -4.82 -13.10 7.78
CA ILE A 73 -5.54 -13.30 6.51
C ILE A 73 -5.64 -14.76 6.07
N ASN A 74 -5.03 -15.70 6.79
CA ASN A 74 -4.97 -17.11 6.35
C ASN A 74 -6.34 -17.81 6.28
N THR A 75 -7.37 -17.26 6.94
CA THR A 75 -8.75 -17.78 6.90
C THR A 75 -9.57 -17.20 5.75
N CYS A 76 -9.04 -16.21 5.02
CA CYS A 76 -9.73 -15.58 3.90
C CYS A 76 -9.94 -16.56 2.75
N LYS A 77 -11.15 -16.55 2.18
CA LYS A 77 -11.50 -17.41 1.05
C LYS A 77 -11.32 -16.69 -0.28
N SER A 78 -11.40 -15.36 -0.26
CA SER A 78 -11.12 -14.51 -1.40
C SER A 78 -9.90 -13.61 -1.15
N THR A 79 -9.26 -13.21 -2.25
CA THR A 79 -8.20 -12.19 -2.27
C THR A 79 -8.76 -10.86 -1.79
N LYS A 80 -10.02 -10.56 -2.12
CA LYS A 80 -10.72 -9.36 -1.68
C LYS A 80 -10.88 -9.33 -0.16
N ASP A 81 -11.28 -10.43 0.47
CA ASP A 81 -11.40 -10.53 1.93
C ASP A 81 -10.05 -10.23 2.59
N ALA A 82 -8.96 -10.79 2.05
CA ALA A 82 -7.62 -10.56 2.56
C ALA A 82 -7.19 -9.10 2.38
N SER A 83 -7.41 -8.52 1.19
CA SER A 83 -7.13 -7.12 0.90
C SER A 83 -7.88 -6.17 1.83
N ASP A 84 -9.17 -6.42 2.08
CA ASP A 84 -10.00 -5.57 2.93
C ASP A 84 -9.56 -5.61 4.39
N ILE A 85 -9.18 -6.79 4.90
CA ILE A 85 -8.63 -6.92 6.24
C ILE A 85 -7.30 -6.17 6.36
N LEU A 86 -6.42 -6.26 5.36
CA LEU A 86 -5.18 -5.50 5.35
C LEU A 86 -5.44 -3.99 5.29
N GLU A 87 -6.39 -3.55 4.48
CA GLU A 87 -6.76 -2.14 4.39
C GLU A 87 -7.25 -1.60 5.73
N VAL A 88 -8.15 -2.34 6.41
CA VAL A 88 -8.63 -1.97 7.74
C VAL A 88 -7.51 -2.02 8.79
N ALA A 89 -6.60 -2.99 8.71
CA ALA A 89 -5.53 -3.16 9.68
C ALA A 89 -4.46 -2.06 9.60
N PHE A 90 -4.12 -1.60 8.39
CA PHE A 90 -3.00 -0.67 8.18
C PHE A 90 -3.43 0.77 7.83
N GLU A 91 -4.52 0.96 7.08
CA GLU A 91 -5.06 2.30 6.80
C GLU A 91 -6.11 2.74 7.84
N GLY A 92 -6.66 1.77 8.59
CA GLY A 92 -7.74 2.00 9.54
C GLY A 92 -9.12 2.06 8.86
N THR A 93 -10.16 2.27 9.66
CA THR A 93 -11.52 2.44 9.15
C THR A 93 -11.69 3.79 8.43
N SER A 94 -12.77 3.97 7.65
CA SER A 94 -13.08 5.26 7.00
C SER A 94 -13.05 6.45 7.97
N LYS A 95 -13.39 6.24 9.26
CA LYS A 95 -13.31 7.27 10.29
C LYS A 95 -11.86 7.66 10.64
N VAL A 96 -10.95 6.68 10.68
CA VAL A 96 -9.52 6.93 10.89
C VAL A 96 -8.93 7.60 9.64
N LYS A 97 -9.29 7.16 8.43
CA LYS A 97 -8.86 7.79 7.18
C LYS A 97 -9.27 9.27 7.13
N ILE A 98 -10.53 9.60 7.43
CA ILE A 98 -11.00 11.00 7.51
C ILE A 98 -10.21 11.80 8.56
N SER A 99 -9.97 11.23 9.73
CA SER A 99 -9.18 11.91 10.77
C SER A 99 -7.74 12.16 10.35
N ARG A 100 -7.11 11.23 9.61
CA ARG A 100 -5.74 11.39 9.07
C ARG A 100 -5.71 12.43 7.97
N LEU A 101 -6.67 12.41 7.05
CA LEU A 101 -6.83 13.45 6.02
C LEU A 101 -6.95 14.85 6.64
N GLN A 102 -7.75 15.02 7.70
CA GLN A 102 -7.84 16.29 8.42
C GLN A 102 -6.50 16.75 9.02
N ILE A 103 -5.69 15.81 9.52
CA ILE A 103 -4.35 16.11 10.02
C ILE A 103 -3.43 16.54 8.88
N LEU A 104 -3.44 15.82 7.75
CA LEU A 104 -2.64 16.17 6.56
C LEU A 104 -3.04 17.53 5.99
N THR A 105 -4.34 17.83 5.90
CA THR A 105 -4.85 19.15 5.50
C THR A 105 -4.32 20.24 6.44
N SER A 106 -4.41 20.02 7.76
CA SER A 106 -3.89 20.97 8.74
C SER A 106 -2.37 21.15 8.63
N GLN A 107 -1.61 20.09 8.34
CA GLN A 107 -0.16 20.16 8.11
C GLN A 107 0.16 20.96 6.85
N PHE A 108 -0.58 20.72 5.76
CA PHE A 108 -0.42 21.45 4.50
C PHE A 108 -0.77 22.94 4.63
N GLU A 109 -1.83 23.28 5.37
CA GLU A 109 -2.26 24.66 5.59
C GLU A 109 -1.21 25.52 6.34
N VAL A 110 -0.46 24.90 7.25
CA VAL A 110 0.62 25.56 7.99
C VAL A 110 2.01 25.32 7.40
N LEU A 111 2.08 24.58 6.29
CA LEU A 111 3.34 24.22 5.65
C LEU A 111 4.00 25.48 5.09
N GLN A 112 5.22 25.70 5.53
CA GLN A 112 6.07 26.78 5.06
C GLN A 112 7.50 26.26 5.00
N MET A 113 8.26 26.81 4.07
CA MET A 113 9.68 26.48 3.93
C MET A 113 10.47 27.16 5.05
N ASP A 114 11.33 26.41 5.72
CA ASP A 114 12.22 26.97 6.75
C ASP A 114 13.36 27.80 6.12
N GLU A 115 13.95 28.71 6.89
CA GLU A 115 15.03 29.60 6.39
C GLU A 115 16.29 28.86 5.94
N ASP A 116 16.57 27.71 6.58
CA ASP A 116 17.74 26.86 6.32
C ASP A 116 17.40 25.64 5.43
N GLU A 117 16.14 25.46 5.05
CA GLU A 117 15.70 24.34 4.23
C GLU A 117 16.00 24.60 2.75
N THR A 118 16.41 23.57 2.02
CA THR A 118 16.56 23.67 0.57
C THR A 118 15.23 23.43 -0.14
N ILE A 119 15.08 23.97 -1.36
CA ILE A 119 13.90 23.72 -2.20
C ILE A 119 13.66 22.22 -2.41
N VAL A 120 14.72 21.40 -2.46
CA VAL A 120 14.59 19.95 -2.65
C VAL A 120 13.99 19.30 -1.41
N GLU A 121 14.47 19.64 -0.22
CA GLU A 121 13.93 19.13 1.05
C GLU A 121 12.46 19.51 1.22
N PHE A 122 12.13 20.77 0.93
CA PHE A 122 10.75 21.24 0.98
C PHE A 122 9.83 20.47 0.01
N ASN A 123 10.30 20.22 -1.22
CA ASN A 123 9.54 19.44 -2.19
C ASN A 123 9.33 17.99 -1.74
N VAL A 124 10.29 17.39 -1.02
CA VAL A 124 10.08 16.05 -0.43
C VAL A 124 8.95 16.10 0.58
N CYS A 125 8.92 17.09 1.47
CA CYS A 125 7.83 17.22 2.45
C CYS A 125 6.45 17.41 1.78
N VAL A 126 6.37 18.24 0.74
CA VAL A 126 5.14 18.40 -0.05
C VAL A 126 4.71 17.08 -0.70
N LEU A 127 5.66 16.33 -1.27
CA LEU A 127 5.38 15.04 -1.89
C LEU A 127 4.96 13.99 -0.86
N ASP A 128 5.55 13.99 0.33
CA ASP A 128 5.16 13.06 1.40
C ASP A 128 3.70 13.26 1.81
N ILE A 129 3.27 14.52 2.01
CA ILE A 129 1.87 14.86 2.32
C ILE A 129 0.95 14.44 1.17
N ALA A 130 1.32 14.77 -0.09
CA ALA A 130 0.51 14.46 -1.25
C ALA A 130 0.34 12.94 -1.46
N ASN A 131 1.44 12.19 -1.31
CA ASN A 131 1.43 10.72 -1.45
C ASN A 131 0.65 10.05 -0.31
N GLU A 132 0.73 10.56 0.92
CA GLU A 132 -0.08 10.04 2.02
C GLU A 132 -1.57 10.34 1.84
N SER A 133 -1.91 11.51 1.29
CA SER A 133 -3.30 11.88 0.95
C SER A 133 -3.88 10.96 -0.13
N ASP A 134 -3.13 10.73 -1.22
CA ASP A 134 -3.52 9.82 -2.31
C ASP A 134 -3.72 8.38 -1.80
N ALA A 135 -2.82 7.90 -0.93
CA ALA A 135 -2.95 6.58 -0.31
C ALA A 135 -4.22 6.44 0.58
N LEU A 136 -4.74 7.54 1.11
CA LEU A 136 -5.98 7.58 1.89
C LEU A 136 -7.25 7.75 1.03
N GLY A 137 -7.08 7.99 -0.28
CA GLY A 137 -8.16 8.02 -1.27
C GLY A 137 -8.65 9.41 -1.69
N GLU A 138 -7.83 10.46 -1.54
CA GLU A 138 -8.06 11.82 -2.08
C GLU A 138 -7.25 12.13 -3.33
#